data_AF-A0A838RRN5-F1
#
_entry.id   AF-A0A838RRN5-F1
#
_cell.length_a   1.000
_cell.length_b   1.000
_cell.length_c   1.000
_cell.angle_alpha   90.00
_cell.angle_beta   90.00
_cell.angle_gamma   90.00
#
_symmetry.space_group_name_H-M   'P 1'
#
loop_
_entity.id
_entity.type
_entity.pdbx_description
1 polymer ?
#
loop_
_entity_poly.entity_id
_entity_poly.type
_entity_poly.pdbx_seq_one_letter_code
_entity_poly.pdbx_strand_id
1 'polypeptide(L)'
;FAPAVGNVHGMMRVGHDPRLDIERVKAIREAAGVPLVLHGGSGTVDEDFVHAIKAGISIVHISTELRVAFRKALEATLTEHPDEVAPYKYMKPTVEAIEKAAEDRLNLFNS
;
A
#
# COMPACT_ATOMS: atom_id res chain seq x y z
N PHE A 1 -12.01 2.60 -13.66
CA PHE A 1 -10.91 3.04 -14.57
C PHE A 1 -9.70 3.42 -13.71
N ALA A 2 -8.47 3.18 -14.19
CA ALA A 2 -7.25 3.45 -13.43
C ALA A 2 -6.33 4.44 -14.19
N PRO A 3 -6.37 5.75 -13.87
CA PRO A 3 -5.56 6.72 -14.57
C PRO A 3 -4.09 6.69 -14.12
N ALA A 4 -3.18 7.05 -15.03
CA ALA A 4 -1.80 7.36 -14.67
C ALA A 4 -1.75 8.77 -14.06
N VAL A 5 -1.40 8.86 -12.77
CA VAL A 5 -1.39 10.13 -12.01
C VAL A 5 -0.08 10.36 -11.26
N GLY A 6 1.02 9.78 -11.75
CA GLY A 6 2.38 10.13 -11.34
C GLY A 6 3.15 9.05 -10.58
N ASN A 7 2.47 8.14 -9.88
CA ASN A 7 3.13 7.10 -9.12
C ASN A 7 3.71 5.97 -9.99
N VAL A 8 4.62 5.21 -9.37
CA VAL A 8 5.24 4.01 -9.93
C VAL A 8 4.74 2.76 -9.19
N HIS A 9 4.89 1.59 -9.82
CA HIS A 9 4.63 0.33 -9.12
C HIS A 9 5.86 -0.10 -8.34
N GLY A 10 5.64 -0.54 -7.10
CA GLY A 10 6.72 -0.99 -6.23
C GLY A 10 6.89 -0.03 -5.06
N MET A 11 8.11 0.06 -4.59
CA MET A 11 8.59 1.12 -3.70
C MET A 11 10.00 1.45 -4.20
N MET A 12 10.32 2.72 -4.34
CA MET A 12 11.67 3.13 -4.74
C MET A 12 12.69 2.73 -3.67
N ARG A 13 13.82 2.14 -4.11
CA ARG A 13 14.90 1.73 -3.19
C ARG A 13 15.78 2.89 -2.72
N VAL A 14 15.81 3.96 -3.51
CA VAL A 14 16.63 5.15 -3.31
C VAL A 14 15.79 6.37 -3.65
N GLY A 15 15.84 7.40 -2.82
CA GLY A 15 15.02 8.59 -2.96
C GLY A 15 13.59 8.37 -2.47
N HIS A 16 12.68 9.23 -2.92
CA HIS A 16 11.26 9.17 -2.58
C HIS A 16 10.45 8.74 -3.80
N ASP A 17 9.36 8.01 -3.56
CA ASP A 17 8.39 7.73 -4.61
C ASP A 17 7.80 9.05 -5.15
N PRO A 18 7.50 9.15 -6.46
CA PRO A 18 6.93 10.35 -7.05
C PRO A 18 5.59 10.71 -6.39
N ARG A 19 5.33 12.02 -6.27
CA ARG A 19 4.06 12.55 -5.76
C ARG A 19 2.93 12.31 -6.76
N LEU A 20 1.71 12.17 -6.24
CA LEU A 20 0.50 12.09 -7.07
C LEU A 20 0.11 13.48 -7.63
N ASP A 21 -0.35 13.50 -8.88
CA ASP A 21 -0.98 14.66 -9.51
C ASP A 21 -2.46 14.72 -9.11
N ILE A 22 -2.74 15.33 -7.95
CA ILE A 22 -4.08 15.40 -7.35
C ILE A 22 -5.07 16.19 -8.22
N GLU A 23 -4.61 17.28 -8.85
CA GLU A 23 -5.45 18.07 -9.75
C GLU A 23 -5.89 17.25 -10.97
N ARG A 24 -4.99 16.42 -11.51
CA ARG A 24 -5.34 15.49 -12.57
C ARG A 24 -6.32 14.41 -12.13
N VAL A 25 -6.20 13.88 -10.91
CA VAL A 25 -7.19 12.95 -10.34
C VAL A 25 -8.57 13.60 -10.34
N LYS A 26 -8.67 14.83 -9.82
CA LYS A 26 -9.92 15.58 -9.73
C LYS A 26 -10.53 15.85 -11.11
N ALA A 27 -9.74 16.37 -12.05
CA ALA A 27 -10.19 16.66 -13.41
C ALA A 27 -10.70 15.40 -14.13
N ILE A 28 -10.01 14.27 -13.96
CA ILE A 28 -10.44 12.98 -14.53
C ILE A 28 -11.73 12.50 -13.88
N ARG A 29 -11.87 12.62 -12.54
CA ARG A 29 -13.09 12.22 -11.83
C ARG A 29 -14.30 13.00 -12.34
N GLU A 30 -14.17 14.32 -12.46
CA GLU A 30 -15.23 15.22 -12.94
C GLU A 30 -15.63 14.89 -14.39
N ALA A 31 -14.65 14.65 -15.27
CA ALA A 31 -14.92 14.34 -16.67
C ALA A 31 -15.49 12.94 -16.89
N ALA A 32 -14.99 11.93 -16.15
CA ALA A 32 -15.36 10.54 -16.37
C ALA A 32 -16.63 10.12 -15.63
N GLY A 33 -16.96 10.77 -14.50
CA GLY A 33 -18.17 10.47 -13.72
C GLY A 33 -18.22 9.08 -13.08
N VAL A 34 -17.11 8.35 -13.03
CA VAL A 34 -17.01 6.98 -12.50
C VAL A 34 -15.99 6.86 -11.37
N PRO A 35 -16.09 5.84 -10.51
CA PRO A 35 -15.06 5.54 -9.51
C PRO A 35 -13.68 5.31 -10.17
N LEU A 36 -12.66 5.91 -9.55
CA LEU A 36 -11.27 5.81 -10.01
C LEU A 36 -10.48 4.83 -9.13
N VAL A 37 -9.52 4.15 -9.74
CA VAL A 37 -8.62 3.21 -9.08
C VAL A 37 -7.20 3.75 -9.10
N LEU A 38 -6.54 3.77 -7.95
CA LEU A 38 -5.10 4.03 -7.83
C LEU A 38 -4.35 2.68 -7.84
N HIS A 39 -3.70 2.38 -8.96
CA HIS A 39 -2.75 1.26 -9.03
C HIS A 39 -1.44 1.62 -8.35
N GLY A 40 -0.62 0.64 -7.97
CA GLY A 40 0.74 0.89 -7.46
C GLY A 40 0.79 1.80 -6.23
N GLY A 41 -0.16 1.70 -5.30
CA GLY A 41 -0.23 2.60 -4.16
C GLY A 41 0.95 2.47 -3.18
N SER A 42 1.60 1.31 -3.12
CA SER A 42 2.74 1.11 -2.20
C SER A 42 3.82 2.17 -2.38
N GLY A 43 4.36 2.69 -1.26
CA GLY A 43 5.37 3.75 -1.26
C GLY A 43 4.82 5.18 -1.42
N THR A 44 3.54 5.31 -1.78
CA THR A 44 2.87 6.63 -1.82
C THR A 44 2.83 7.21 -0.41
N VAL A 45 3.14 8.50 -0.30
CA VAL A 45 3.10 9.21 0.98
C VAL A 45 1.66 9.36 1.48
N ASP A 46 1.47 9.26 2.79
CA ASP A 46 0.14 9.21 3.42
C ASP A 46 -0.75 10.40 3.05
N GLU A 47 -0.16 11.60 2.99
CA GLU A 47 -0.84 12.84 2.58
C GLU A 47 -1.44 12.72 1.16
N ASP A 48 -0.72 12.09 0.22
CA ASP A 48 -1.19 11.93 -1.16
C ASP A 48 -2.35 10.94 -1.25
N PHE A 49 -2.38 9.90 -0.40
CA PHE A 49 -3.55 9.02 -0.32
C PHE A 49 -4.79 9.79 0.12
N VAL A 50 -4.68 10.56 1.21
CA VAL A 50 -5.80 11.34 1.75
C VAL A 50 -6.32 12.33 0.71
N HIS A 51 -5.42 13.04 0.02
CA HIS A 51 -5.81 14.00 -1.01
C HIS A 51 -6.38 13.32 -2.26
N ALA A 52 -5.82 12.20 -2.71
CA ALA A 52 -6.30 11.49 -3.89
C ALA A 52 -7.69 10.86 -3.65
N ILE A 53 -7.94 10.32 -2.46
CA ILE A 53 -9.26 9.80 -2.07
C ILE A 53 -10.29 10.93 -2.07
N LYS A 54 -9.98 12.07 -1.44
CA LYS A 54 -10.84 13.27 -1.47
C LYS A 54 -11.09 13.79 -2.88
N ALA A 55 -10.11 13.68 -3.78
CA ALA A 55 -10.23 14.08 -5.18
C ALA A 55 -11.03 13.10 -6.06
N GLY A 56 -11.28 11.86 -5.60
CA GLY A 56 -12.16 10.92 -6.28
C GLY A 56 -11.60 9.53 -6.56
N ILE A 57 -10.41 9.19 -6.06
CA ILE A 57 -9.97 7.78 -5.98
C ILE A 57 -10.92 7.02 -5.03
N SER A 58 -11.36 5.84 -5.43
CA SER A 58 -12.31 5.01 -4.68
C SER A 58 -11.77 3.61 -4.38
N ILE A 59 -10.76 3.15 -5.12
CA ILE A 59 -10.11 1.85 -4.90
C ILE A 59 -8.59 2.08 -4.94
N VAL A 60 -7.87 1.54 -3.97
CA VAL A 60 -6.40 1.65 -3.87
C VAL A 60 -5.78 0.26 -3.88
N HIS A 61 -4.84 0.01 -4.77
CA HIS A 61 -4.09 -1.25 -4.80
C HIS A 61 -2.81 -1.13 -3.99
N ILE A 62 -2.72 -1.89 -2.90
CA ILE A 62 -1.51 -2.01 -2.05
C ILE A 62 -1.00 -3.45 -2.14
N SER A 63 0.30 -3.64 -2.37
CA SER A 63 0.87 -4.99 -2.44
C SER A 63 2.32 -5.07 -1.98
N THR A 64 3.20 -4.20 -2.45
CA THR A 64 4.63 -4.26 -2.12
C THR A 64 4.85 -4.11 -0.62
N GLU A 65 4.14 -3.18 0.04
CA GLU A 65 4.22 -3.00 1.49
C GLU A 65 3.81 -4.25 2.27
N LEU A 66 2.75 -4.95 1.84
CA LEU A 66 2.32 -6.20 2.48
C LEU A 66 3.37 -7.30 2.31
N ARG A 67 4.00 -7.40 1.13
CA ARG A 67 5.10 -8.35 0.88
C ARG A 67 6.35 -8.01 1.70
N VAL A 68 6.62 -6.72 1.93
CA VAL A 68 7.72 -6.27 2.80
C VAL A 68 7.43 -6.63 4.26
N ALA A 69 6.21 -6.39 4.75
CA ALA A 69 5.79 -6.77 6.10
C ALA A 69 5.92 -8.29 6.30
N PHE A 70 5.40 -9.08 5.35
CA PHE A 70 5.55 -10.53 5.31
C PHE A 70 7.01 -10.95 5.43
N ARG A 71 7.87 -10.45 4.53
CA ARG A 71 9.27 -10.86 4.45
C ARG A 71 10.03 -10.54 5.74
N LYS A 72 9.85 -9.33 6.27
CA LYS A 72 10.53 -8.88 7.48
C LYS A 72 10.13 -9.71 8.70
N ALA A 73 8.84 -9.98 8.87
CA ALA A 73 8.35 -10.79 9.98
C ALA A 73 8.85 -12.23 9.88
N LEU A 74 8.79 -12.83 8.68
CA LEU A 74 9.31 -14.17 8.45
C LEU A 74 10.82 -14.27 8.74
N GLU A 75 11.62 -13.35 8.21
CA GLU A 75 13.07 -13.30 8.45
C GLU A 75 13.38 -13.13 9.95
N ALA A 76 12.65 -12.27 10.65
CA ALA A 76 12.82 -12.06 12.09
C ALA A 76 12.49 -13.34 12.89
N THR A 77 11.35 -13.97 12.64
CA THR A 77 10.93 -15.18 13.38
C THR A 77 11.87 -16.36 13.13
N LEU A 78 12.32 -16.57 11.90
CA LEU A 78 13.28 -17.64 11.60
C LEU A 78 14.67 -17.36 12.18
N THR A 79 15.05 -16.09 12.33
CA THR A 79 16.30 -15.70 13.00
C THR A 79 16.22 -15.93 14.51
N GLU A 80 15.08 -15.64 15.12
CA GLU A 80 14.84 -15.82 16.57
C GLU A 80 14.66 -17.30 16.95
N HIS A 81 14.10 -18.11 16.04
CA HIS A 81 13.82 -19.53 16.25
C HIS A 81 14.41 -20.40 15.12
N PRO A 82 15.74 -20.59 15.06
CA PRO A 82 16.42 -21.22 13.94
C PRO A 82 16.06 -22.69 13.70
N ASP A 83 15.61 -23.40 14.74
CA ASP A 83 15.20 -24.82 14.66
C ASP A 83 13.68 -24.99 14.42
N GLU A 84 12.93 -23.89 14.29
CA GLU A 84 11.47 -23.97 14.12
C GLU A 84 11.09 -24.37 12.70
N VAL A 85 10.56 -25.60 12.58
CA VAL A 85 10.15 -26.18 11.29
C VAL A 85 8.64 -26.12 11.06
N ALA A 86 7.83 -25.82 12.08
CA ALA A 86 6.38 -25.90 11.98
C ALA A 86 5.80 -24.63 11.35
N PRO A 87 5.18 -24.70 10.14
CA PRO A 87 4.76 -23.51 9.41
C PRO A 87 3.82 -22.58 10.15
N TYR A 88 2.83 -23.13 10.86
CA TYR A 88 1.86 -22.32 11.59
C TYR A 88 2.48 -21.47 12.70
N LYS A 89 3.66 -21.82 13.21
CA LYS A 89 4.32 -21.03 14.26
C LYS A 89 5.04 -19.81 13.71
N TYR A 90 5.80 -19.94 12.61
CA TYR A 90 6.45 -18.78 11.99
C TYR A 90 5.52 -18.00 11.06
N MET A 91 4.45 -18.62 10.55
CA MET A 91 3.43 -17.93 9.76
C MET A 91 2.51 -17.07 10.62
N LYS A 92 2.23 -17.43 11.87
CA LYS A 92 1.39 -16.62 12.77
C LYS A 92 1.89 -15.16 12.90
N PRO A 93 3.12 -14.88 13.36
CA PRO A 93 3.62 -13.50 13.45
C PRO A 93 3.75 -12.84 12.07
N THR A 94 3.97 -13.63 11.02
CA THR A 94 4.02 -13.13 9.65
C THR A 94 2.66 -12.61 9.17
N VAL A 95 1.57 -13.31 9.48
CA VAL A 95 0.20 -12.90 9.18
C VAL A 95 -0.17 -11.67 10.02
N GLU A 96 0.12 -11.67 11.32
CA GLU A 96 -0.13 -10.53 12.21
C GLU A 96 0.54 -9.24 11.69
N ALA A 97 1.76 -9.34 11.13
CA ALA A 97 2.45 -8.21 10.53
C ALA A 97 1.78 -7.69 9.24
N ILE A 98 1.25 -8.59 8.41
CA ILE A 98 0.48 -8.20 7.22
C ILE A 98 -0.84 -7.53 7.63
N GLU A 99 -1.56 -8.12 8.60
CA GLU A 99 -2.80 -7.59 9.14
C GLU A 99 -2.59 -6.17 9.66
N LYS A 100 -1.56 -5.96 10.48
CA LYS A 100 -1.21 -4.63 10.99
C LYS A 100 -0.97 -3.62 9.87
N ALA A 101 -0.20 -4.00 8.84
CA ALA A 101 0.08 -3.13 7.70
C ALA A 101 -1.19 -2.81 6.88
N ALA A 102 -2.11 -3.77 6.75
CA ALA A 102 -3.40 -3.55 6.10
C ALA A 102 -4.31 -2.64 6.92
N GLU A 103 -4.39 -2.85 8.23
CA GLU A 103 -5.15 -2.01 9.17
C GLU A 103 -4.67 -0.56 9.15
N ASP A 104 -3.36 -0.33 9.13
CA ASP A 104 -2.80 1.03 9.06
C ASP A 104 -3.26 1.77 7.79
N ARG A 105 -3.31 1.06 6.66
CA ARG A 105 -3.83 1.62 5.41
C ARG A 105 -5.34 1.84 5.46
N LEU A 106 -6.10 0.91 6.01
CA LEU A 106 -7.54 1.07 6.18
C LEU A 106 -7.88 2.25 7.10
N ASN A 107 -7.16 2.42 8.22
CA ASN A 107 -7.35 3.55 9.13
C ASN A 107 -7.04 4.88 8.43
N LEU A 108 -5.95 4.95 7.66
CA LEU A 108 -5.61 6.14 6.88
C LEU A 108 -6.65 6.45 5.80
N PHE A 109 -7.17 5.43 5.11
CA PHE A 109 -8.12 5.64 4.00
C PHE A 109 -9.52 6.05 4.49
N ASN A 110 -9.83 5.84 5.77
CA ASN A 110 -11.10 6.18 6.39
C ASN A 110 -10.99 7.39 7.36
N SER A 111 -9.88 8.13 7.34
CA SER A 111 -9.65 9.33 8.18
C SER A 111 -10.21 10.62 7.59
#